data_AF-A0A7V8AIL7-F1
#
_entry.id   AF-A0A7V8AIL7-F1
#
_cell.length_a   1.000
_cell.length_b   1.000
_cell.length_c   1.000
_cell.angle_alpha   90.00
_cell.angle_beta   90.00
_cell.angle_gamma   90.00
#
_symmetry.space_group_name_H-M   'P 1'
#
loop_
_entity.id
_entity.type
_entity.pdbx_description
1 polymer ?
#
loop_
_entity_poly.entity_id
_entity_poly.type
_entity_poly.pdbx_seq_one_letter_code
_entity_poly.pdbx_strand_id
1 'polypeptide(L)'
;MDGYAVRSADIACVPATLRVVAQSAAGHPVDIRIEPGEAVRIFTGALVPAGADTIVLQEDTQTGPEQTVTVCAFSPVDRHIRPAGLDFKVGEALLRAGRCLTFRDIALAAAMNVSWLPVVRRPQVAILSTGDEIRLPGETIGPGDLIGSNGFALSAFVESHGGVAIDLGIARDERASLRTLVSAVRGAELLLTSGGVSARLLEGRGATGKTADERIPGWRAGDRSARQSRLGHGRCHSVRIAGVERPARATSRIGS
;
A
#
# COMPACT_ATOMS: atom_id res chain seq x y z
N MET A 1 24.22 4.99 -21.74
CA MET A 1 25.69 4.94 -21.73
C MET A 1 26.19 6.27 -22.22
N ASP A 2 27.36 6.68 -21.75
CA ASP A 2 27.96 7.95 -22.14
C ASP A 2 28.76 7.71 -23.43
N GLY A 3 28.49 8.51 -24.45
CA GLY A 3 29.01 8.24 -25.78
C GLY A 3 28.69 9.31 -26.80
N TYR A 4 28.56 8.89 -28.05
CA TYR A 4 28.17 9.74 -29.17
C TYR A 4 26.98 9.11 -29.87
N ALA A 5 25.89 9.86 -29.96
CA ALA A 5 24.76 9.52 -30.81
C ALA A 5 25.16 9.82 -32.26
N VAL A 6 25.02 8.81 -33.12
CA VAL A 6 25.46 8.88 -34.52
C VAL A 6 24.46 8.14 -35.40
N ARG A 7 24.64 8.28 -36.72
CA ARG A 7 24.00 7.42 -37.71
C ARG A 7 24.90 6.22 -37.98
N SER A 8 24.40 5.00 -37.87
CA SER A 8 25.19 3.78 -38.08
C SER A 8 25.77 3.72 -39.50
N ALA A 9 25.10 4.36 -40.47
CA ALA A 9 25.56 4.51 -41.84
C ALA A 9 26.87 5.32 -41.95
N ASP A 10 27.06 6.34 -41.11
CA ASP A 10 28.25 7.20 -41.15
C ASP A 10 29.49 6.52 -40.54
N ILE A 11 29.28 5.42 -39.82
CA ILE A 11 30.34 4.60 -39.20
C ILE A 11 30.40 3.19 -39.80
N ALA A 12 29.79 2.96 -40.97
CA ALA A 12 29.80 1.65 -41.62
C ALA A 12 31.21 1.13 -41.93
N CYS A 13 32.16 2.06 -42.14
CA CYS A 13 33.59 1.80 -42.22
C CYS A 13 34.29 2.56 -41.11
N VAL A 14 34.94 1.86 -40.18
CA VAL A 14 35.74 2.47 -39.10
C VAL A 14 37.25 2.33 -39.39
N PRO A 15 38.09 3.31 -38.99
CA PRO A 15 37.72 4.52 -38.24
C PRO A 15 36.99 5.56 -39.08
N ALA A 16 36.03 6.26 -38.47
CA ALA A 16 35.26 7.34 -39.10
C ALA A 16 35.29 8.61 -38.24
N THR A 17 35.57 9.77 -38.83
CA THR A 17 35.58 11.05 -38.12
C THR A 17 34.30 11.82 -38.39
N LEU A 18 33.62 12.22 -37.32
CA LEU A 18 32.34 12.94 -37.35
C LEU A 18 32.48 14.29 -36.66
N ARG A 19 31.71 15.28 -37.11
CA ARG A 19 31.62 16.60 -36.45
C ARG A 19 30.63 16.54 -35.30
N VAL A 20 31.08 16.87 -34.10
CA VAL A 20 30.25 16.96 -32.90
C VAL A 20 29.52 18.29 -32.90
N VAL A 21 28.20 18.27 -33.13
CA VAL A 21 27.40 19.49 -33.35
C VAL A 21 26.71 20.01 -32.10
N ALA A 22 26.53 19.15 -31.09
CA ALA A 22 25.97 19.53 -29.81
C ALA A 22 26.29 18.49 -28.72
N GLN A 23 25.78 18.76 -27.53
CA GLN A 23 25.83 17.89 -26.37
C GLN A 23 24.44 17.75 -25.74
N SER A 24 23.96 16.52 -25.55
CA SER A 24 22.66 16.19 -24.96
C SER A 24 22.84 15.46 -23.62
N ALA A 25 22.20 15.98 -22.57
CA ALA A 25 22.26 15.42 -21.21
C ALA A 25 20.84 15.23 -20.64
N ALA A 26 20.71 14.37 -19.62
CA ALA A 26 19.44 14.19 -18.91
C ALA A 26 18.96 15.54 -18.33
N GLY A 27 17.69 15.89 -18.56
CA GLY A 27 17.11 17.18 -18.16
C GLY A 27 17.46 18.37 -19.07
N HIS A 28 18.42 18.20 -19.99
CA HIS A 28 18.83 19.22 -20.96
C HIS A 28 18.91 18.61 -22.37
N PRO A 29 17.76 18.17 -22.94
CA PRO A 29 17.74 17.65 -24.30
C PRO A 29 18.02 18.77 -25.29
N VAL A 30 18.68 18.42 -26.40
CA VAL A 30 18.89 19.33 -27.52
C VAL A 30 17.95 18.95 -28.65
N ASP A 31 17.15 19.91 -29.13
CA ASP A 31 16.26 19.73 -30.27
C ASP A 31 17.02 19.97 -31.58
N ILE A 32 17.84 18.98 -31.95
CA ILE A 32 18.58 18.95 -33.21
C ILE A 32 18.39 17.61 -33.91
N ARG A 33 18.53 17.65 -35.23
CA ARG A 33 18.62 16.48 -36.08
C ARG A 33 20.08 16.25 -36.48
N ILE A 34 20.56 15.02 -36.35
CA ILE A 34 21.88 14.61 -36.83
C ILE A 34 21.81 14.43 -38.35
N GLU A 35 22.62 15.22 -39.06
CA GLU A 35 22.84 15.11 -40.50
C GLU A 35 24.02 14.17 -40.83
N PRO A 36 24.21 13.73 -42.10
CA PRO A 36 25.33 12.85 -42.44
C PRO A 36 26.68 13.45 -42.03
N GLY A 37 27.52 12.64 -41.38
CA GLY A 37 28.85 13.05 -40.92
C GLY A 37 28.84 13.82 -39.59
N GLU A 38 27.70 13.92 -38.92
CA GLU A 38 27.55 14.58 -37.64
C GLU A 38 27.40 13.59 -36.48
N ALA A 39 27.75 14.05 -35.28
CA ALA A 39 27.59 13.33 -34.03
C ALA A 39 27.08 14.29 -32.94
N VAL A 40 26.42 13.74 -31.93
CA VAL A 40 26.05 14.48 -30.72
C VAL A 40 26.64 13.78 -29.53
N ARG A 41 27.40 14.52 -28.71
CA ARG A 41 27.88 14.00 -27.43
C ARG A 41 26.67 13.72 -26.55
N ILE A 42 26.49 12.49 -26.10
CA ILE A 42 25.29 12.08 -25.35
C ILE A 42 25.68 11.43 -24.02
N PHE A 43 24.96 11.79 -22.97
CA PHE A 43 25.12 11.19 -21.64
C PHE A 43 23.95 10.26 -21.29
N THR A 44 24.19 9.37 -20.35
CA THR A 44 23.20 8.38 -19.91
C THR A 44 21.92 9.06 -19.41
N GLY A 45 20.78 8.61 -19.95
CA GLY A 45 19.46 9.16 -19.63
C GLY A 45 19.04 10.37 -20.49
N ALA A 46 19.90 10.86 -21.38
CA ALA A 46 19.52 11.90 -22.33
C ALA A 46 18.59 11.35 -23.43
N LEU A 47 17.79 12.25 -24.01
CA LEU A 47 16.98 11.95 -25.18
C LEU A 47 17.90 11.77 -26.41
N VAL A 48 17.69 10.69 -27.15
CA VAL A 48 18.40 10.43 -28.41
C VAL A 48 17.96 11.47 -29.46
N PRO A 49 18.90 12.25 -30.03
CA PRO A 49 18.58 13.26 -31.05
C PRO A 49 17.94 12.64 -32.30
N ALA A 50 17.11 13.42 -32.99
CA ALA A 50 16.49 12.96 -34.23
C ALA A 50 17.57 12.59 -35.27
N GLY A 51 17.35 11.53 -36.03
CA GLY A 51 18.30 11.06 -37.05
C GLY A 51 19.37 10.10 -36.53
N ALA A 52 19.68 10.09 -35.23
CA ALA A 52 20.55 9.06 -34.65
C ALA A 52 19.82 7.72 -34.54
N ASP A 53 20.53 6.63 -34.81
CA ASP A 53 20.02 5.26 -34.72
C ASP A 53 20.92 4.33 -33.89
N THR A 54 22.05 4.83 -33.37
CA THR A 54 22.95 4.09 -32.49
C THR A 54 23.76 5.02 -31.58
N ILE A 55 24.26 4.49 -30.46
CA ILE A 55 25.19 5.20 -29.56
C ILE A 55 26.50 4.41 -29.46
N VAL A 56 27.59 5.06 -29.88
CA VAL A 56 28.97 4.57 -29.72
C VAL A 56 29.48 4.98 -28.35
N LEU A 57 30.06 4.04 -27.60
CA LEU A 57 30.65 4.30 -26.29
C LEU A 57 31.86 5.23 -26.41
N GLN A 58 32.06 6.12 -25.43
CA GLN A 58 33.21 7.04 -25.46
C GLN A 58 34.55 6.28 -25.48
N GLU A 59 34.58 5.08 -24.89
CA GLU A 59 35.73 4.18 -24.86
C GLU A 59 36.12 3.68 -26.27
N ASP A 60 35.17 3.65 -27.18
CA ASP A 60 35.35 3.27 -28.59
C ASP A 60 35.55 4.49 -29.50
N THR A 61 35.90 5.65 -28.91
CA THR A 61 36.11 6.90 -29.64
C THR A 61 37.38 7.63 -29.21
N GLN A 62 37.88 8.49 -30.10
CA GLN A 62 38.97 9.41 -29.83
C GLN A 62 38.51 10.83 -30.14
N THR A 63 38.50 11.70 -29.14
CA THR A 63 38.16 13.12 -29.33
C THR A 63 39.25 13.78 -30.18
N GLY A 64 38.84 14.43 -31.27
CA GLY A 64 39.71 15.17 -32.16
C GLY A 64 39.69 16.68 -31.89
N PRO A 65 40.50 17.46 -32.61
CA PRO A 65 40.44 18.93 -32.58
C PRO A 65 39.12 19.44 -33.17
N GLU A 66 38.81 20.72 -32.94
CA GLU A 66 37.72 21.44 -33.63
C GLU A 66 36.33 20.76 -33.54
N GLN A 67 35.99 20.24 -32.36
CA GLN A 67 34.70 19.56 -32.13
C GLN A 67 34.50 18.34 -33.04
N THR A 68 35.53 17.53 -33.24
CA THR A 68 35.42 16.26 -33.99
C THR A 68 35.58 15.06 -33.05
N VAL A 69 35.02 13.93 -33.47
CA VAL A 69 35.23 12.64 -32.81
C VAL A 69 35.54 11.59 -33.86
N THR A 70 36.58 10.79 -33.61
CA THR A 70 36.90 9.62 -34.41
C THR A 70 36.33 8.38 -33.74
N VAL A 71 35.39 7.72 -34.40
CA VAL A 71 34.81 6.45 -33.98
C VAL A 71 35.75 5.33 -34.41
N CYS A 72 36.19 4.51 -33.45
CA CYS A 72 37.16 3.44 -33.67
C CYS A 72 36.50 2.05 -33.81
N ALA A 73 35.27 1.88 -33.33
CA ALA A 73 34.54 0.62 -33.42
C ALA A 73 33.12 0.84 -33.99
N PHE A 74 32.68 -0.09 -34.82
CA PHE A 74 31.33 -0.07 -35.38
C PHE A 74 30.29 -0.35 -34.28
N SER A 75 29.16 0.36 -34.34
CA SER A 75 27.99 0.13 -33.49
C SER A 75 26.76 -0.09 -34.37
N PRO A 76 26.07 -1.25 -34.26
CA PRO A 76 24.89 -1.52 -35.07
C PRO A 76 23.70 -0.65 -34.66
N VAL A 77 22.67 -0.62 -35.51
CA VAL A 77 21.37 0.04 -35.25
C VAL A 77 20.79 -0.44 -33.90
N ASP A 78 20.14 0.48 -33.19
CA ASP A 78 19.50 0.32 -31.88
C ASP A 78 20.44 -0.07 -30.73
N ARG A 79 21.76 -0.08 -30.95
CA ARG A 79 22.72 -0.40 -29.89
C ARG A 79 22.79 0.71 -28.85
N HIS A 80 22.67 0.32 -27.58
CA HIS A 80 22.68 1.19 -26.40
C HIS A 80 21.55 2.23 -26.34
N ILE A 81 20.57 2.16 -27.24
CA ILE A 81 19.33 2.94 -27.20
C ILE A 81 18.30 2.17 -26.38
N ARG A 82 17.64 2.86 -25.44
CA ARG A 82 16.50 2.31 -24.70
C ARG A 82 15.22 2.83 -25.34
N PRO A 83 14.41 1.97 -26.00
CA PRO A 83 13.20 2.44 -26.67
C PRO A 83 12.16 2.91 -25.66
N ALA A 84 11.30 3.84 -26.09
CA ALA A 84 10.16 4.27 -25.29
C ALA A 84 9.25 3.07 -24.98
N GLY A 85 8.87 2.95 -23.71
CA GLY A 85 8.02 1.85 -23.24
C GLY A 85 8.71 0.50 -23.08
N LEU A 86 10.05 0.47 -23.00
CA LEU A 86 10.82 -0.73 -22.68
C LEU A 86 10.41 -1.34 -21.32
N ASP A 87 10.28 -0.50 -20.30
CA ASP A 87 9.94 -0.96 -18.95
C ASP A 87 8.43 -1.15 -18.76
N PHE A 88 7.62 -0.18 -19.22
CA PHE A 88 6.16 -0.17 -19.07
C PHE A 88 5.48 0.49 -20.25
N LYS A 89 4.26 0.06 -20.57
CA LYS A 89 3.47 0.65 -21.65
C LYS A 89 2.33 1.52 -21.13
N VAL A 90 1.96 2.53 -21.91
CA VAL A 90 0.75 3.33 -21.64
C VAL A 90 -0.46 2.40 -21.60
N GLY A 91 -1.27 2.53 -20.55
CA GLY A 91 -2.46 1.70 -20.32
C GLY A 91 -2.20 0.38 -19.59
N GLU A 92 -0.94 0.04 -19.30
CA GLU A 92 -0.62 -1.15 -18.53
C GLU A 92 -0.98 -0.99 -17.05
N ALA A 93 -1.71 -1.96 -16.49
CA ALA A 93 -2.10 -1.95 -15.09
C ALA A 93 -0.97 -2.51 -14.20
N LEU A 94 -0.12 -1.62 -13.68
CA LEU A 94 1.04 -2.00 -12.85
C LEU A 94 0.69 -2.28 -11.39
N LEU A 95 -0.35 -1.64 -10.86
CA LEU A 95 -0.88 -1.87 -9.51
C LEU A 95 -2.36 -2.27 -9.59
N ARG A 96 -2.74 -3.31 -8.84
CA ARG A 96 -4.13 -3.80 -8.78
C ARG A 96 -4.74 -3.55 -7.41
N ALA A 97 -6.03 -3.25 -7.40
CA ALA A 97 -6.81 -3.09 -6.18
C ALA A 97 -6.77 -4.35 -5.29
N GLY A 98 -6.84 -4.15 -3.97
CA GLY A 98 -6.78 -5.24 -2.98
C GLY A 98 -5.37 -5.58 -2.50
N ARG A 99 -4.34 -4.95 -3.07
CA ARG A 99 -2.95 -5.09 -2.62
C ARG A 99 -2.67 -4.23 -1.38
N CYS A 100 -1.94 -4.79 -0.42
CA CYS A 100 -1.31 -4.00 0.64
C CYS A 100 -0.06 -3.32 0.07
N LEU A 101 -0.02 -1.99 0.10
CA LEU A 101 1.07 -1.22 -0.50
C LEU A 101 2.37 -1.41 0.29
N THR A 102 3.42 -1.78 -0.42
CA THR A 102 4.80 -1.81 0.08
C THR A 102 5.57 -0.57 -0.40
N PHE A 103 6.79 -0.36 0.10
CA PHE A 103 7.66 0.72 -0.39
C PHE A 103 7.90 0.65 -1.90
N ARG A 104 7.92 -0.56 -2.49
CA ARG A 104 8.11 -0.77 -3.94
C ARG A 104 6.92 -0.27 -4.73
N ASP A 105 5.71 -0.51 -4.21
CA ASP A 105 4.47 -0.09 -4.88
C ASP A 105 4.35 1.43 -4.86
N ILE A 106 4.74 2.06 -3.75
CA ILE A 106 4.80 3.53 -3.63
C ILE A 106 5.83 4.11 -4.59
N ALA A 107 7.05 3.55 -4.65
CA ALA A 107 8.08 3.99 -5.58
C ALA A 107 7.64 3.85 -7.04
N LEU A 108 6.95 2.76 -7.38
CA LEU A 108 6.42 2.53 -8.71
C LEU A 108 5.35 3.57 -9.07
N ALA A 109 4.39 3.83 -8.19
CA ALA A 109 3.38 4.86 -8.42
C ALA A 109 3.99 6.26 -8.61
N ALA A 110 4.97 6.62 -7.78
CA ALA A 110 5.69 7.88 -7.89
C ALA A 110 6.48 7.98 -9.21
N ALA A 111 7.16 6.90 -9.62
CA ALA A 111 7.88 6.85 -10.91
C ALA A 111 6.94 7.02 -12.11
N MET A 112 5.68 6.61 -11.99
CA MET A 112 4.63 6.83 -12.99
C MET A 112 3.96 8.21 -12.89
N ASN A 113 4.53 9.12 -12.10
CA ASN A 113 4.00 10.47 -11.86
C ASN A 113 2.58 10.49 -11.27
N VAL A 114 2.22 9.49 -10.47
CA VAL A 114 0.93 9.43 -9.76
C VAL A 114 1.09 10.03 -8.36
N SER A 115 0.53 11.22 -8.15
CA SER A 115 0.66 11.97 -6.90
C SER A 115 -0.25 11.48 -5.76
N TRP A 116 -1.38 10.85 -6.10
CA TRP A 116 -2.35 10.33 -5.13
C TRP A 116 -2.85 8.95 -5.54
N LEU A 117 -2.90 8.04 -4.56
CA LEU A 117 -3.46 6.71 -4.74
C LEU A 117 -4.79 6.59 -3.98
N PRO A 118 -5.88 6.16 -4.65
CA PRO A 118 -7.09 5.80 -3.95
C PRO A 118 -6.84 4.52 -3.13
N VAL A 119 -7.00 4.62 -1.82
CA VAL A 119 -6.85 3.50 -0.89
C VAL A 119 -8.12 3.28 -0.09
N VAL A 120 -8.31 2.06 0.41
CA VAL A 120 -9.39 1.78 1.34
C VAL A 120 -9.10 2.46 2.67
N ARG A 121 -10.12 3.09 3.27
CA ARG A 121 -9.99 3.65 4.62
C ARG A 121 -9.68 2.53 5.62
N ARG A 122 -8.89 2.86 6.65
CA ARG A 122 -8.59 1.94 7.75
C ARG A 122 -9.91 1.50 8.41
N PRO A 123 -10.14 0.18 8.62
CA PRO A 123 -11.33 -0.29 9.30
C PRO A 123 -11.31 0.12 10.77
N GLN A 124 -12.40 0.70 11.26
CA GLN A 124 -12.62 1.08 12.64
C GLN A 124 -13.30 -0.08 13.38
N VAL A 125 -12.64 -0.57 14.44
CA VAL A 125 -13.08 -1.73 15.22
C VAL A 125 -13.27 -1.30 16.66
N ALA A 126 -14.52 -1.30 17.12
CA ALA A 126 -14.86 -1.04 18.51
C ALA A 126 -14.62 -2.28 19.36
N ILE A 127 -14.06 -2.10 20.55
CA ILE A 127 -13.71 -3.19 21.47
C ILE A 127 -14.37 -2.90 22.81
N LEU A 128 -15.14 -3.87 23.30
CA LEU A 128 -15.85 -3.80 24.57
C LEU A 128 -15.45 -4.97 25.45
N SER A 129 -14.92 -4.70 26.63
CA SER A 129 -14.74 -5.74 27.64
C SER A 129 -15.98 -5.85 28.52
N THR A 130 -16.30 -7.03 29.05
CA THR A 130 -17.42 -7.22 29.98
C THR A 130 -17.03 -8.07 31.18
N GLY A 131 -17.46 -7.68 32.36
CA GLY A 131 -17.33 -8.47 33.60
C GLY A 131 -17.21 -7.57 34.82
N ASP A 132 -17.92 -7.93 35.89
CA ASP A 132 -17.88 -7.20 37.17
C ASP A 132 -16.54 -7.42 37.90
N GLU A 133 -15.91 -8.56 37.64
CA GLU A 133 -14.59 -8.93 38.15
C GLU A 133 -13.44 -8.22 37.44
N ILE A 134 -13.67 -7.62 36.27
CA ILE A 134 -12.59 -7.05 35.47
C ILE A 134 -12.16 -5.68 36.04
N ARG A 135 -10.84 -5.50 36.17
CA ARG A 135 -10.16 -4.26 36.60
C ARG A 135 -9.11 -3.85 35.58
N LEU A 136 -8.81 -2.56 35.49
CA LEU A 136 -7.74 -2.07 34.62
C LEU A 136 -6.36 -2.35 35.24
N PRO A 137 -5.32 -2.56 34.41
CA PRO A 137 -3.95 -2.62 34.89
C PRO A 137 -3.58 -1.38 35.70
N GLY A 138 -3.05 -1.58 36.91
CA GLY A 138 -2.67 -0.49 37.83
C GLY A 138 -3.73 -0.14 38.88
N GLU A 139 -4.95 -0.67 38.78
CA GLU A 139 -5.95 -0.54 39.85
C GLU A 139 -5.62 -1.45 41.05
N THR A 140 -6.15 -1.08 42.23
CA THR A 140 -6.10 -1.95 43.41
C THR A 140 -7.02 -3.16 43.20
N ILE A 141 -6.51 -4.36 43.49
CA ILE A 141 -7.15 -5.63 43.18
C ILE A 141 -7.72 -6.27 44.45
N GLY A 142 -9.01 -6.58 44.47
CA GLY A 142 -9.65 -7.33 45.56
C GLY A 142 -9.69 -8.85 45.33
N PRO A 143 -10.07 -9.64 46.34
CA PRO A 143 -10.32 -11.07 46.16
C PRO A 143 -11.39 -11.32 45.10
N GLY A 144 -11.03 -12.03 44.03
CA GLY A 144 -11.94 -12.36 42.92
C GLY A 144 -11.85 -11.43 41.71
N ASP A 145 -11.15 -10.30 41.82
CA ASP A 145 -10.90 -9.42 40.67
C ASP A 145 -9.87 -10.03 39.70
N LEU A 146 -10.04 -9.72 38.42
CA LEU A 146 -9.16 -10.12 37.32
C LEU A 146 -8.68 -8.88 36.57
N ILE A 147 -7.39 -8.86 36.20
CA ILE A 147 -6.85 -7.78 35.37
C ILE A 147 -7.25 -7.97 33.91
N GLY A 148 -7.94 -6.98 33.35
CA GLY A 148 -8.36 -6.94 31.96
C GLY A 148 -7.18 -6.71 31.03
N SER A 149 -6.77 -7.75 30.30
CA SER A 149 -5.71 -7.68 29.29
C SER A 149 -6.21 -7.82 27.85
N ASN A 150 -7.39 -8.41 27.65
CA ASN A 150 -7.90 -8.71 26.31
C ASN A 150 -8.23 -7.47 25.48
N GLY A 151 -8.77 -6.41 26.11
CA GLY A 151 -9.03 -5.14 25.42
C GLY A 151 -7.75 -4.59 24.78
N PHE A 152 -6.68 -4.50 25.56
CA PHE A 152 -5.36 -4.09 25.09
C PHE A 152 -4.81 -5.01 23.99
N ALA A 153 -4.91 -6.33 24.17
CA ALA A 153 -4.43 -7.29 23.19
C ALA A 153 -5.18 -7.19 21.84
N LEU A 154 -6.51 -7.03 21.89
CA LEU A 154 -7.33 -6.87 20.70
C LEU A 154 -7.08 -5.52 20.01
N SER A 155 -6.90 -4.44 20.77
CA SER A 155 -6.57 -3.12 20.21
C SER A 155 -5.24 -3.18 19.46
N ALA A 156 -4.19 -3.72 20.09
CA ALA A 156 -2.88 -3.88 19.46
C ALA A 156 -2.94 -4.82 18.23
N PHE A 157 -3.78 -5.85 18.28
CA PHE A 157 -3.99 -6.73 17.13
C PHE A 157 -4.64 -5.99 15.95
N VAL A 158 -5.70 -5.21 16.19
CA VAL A 158 -6.36 -4.40 15.15
C VAL A 158 -5.37 -3.41 14.53
N GLU A 159 -4.62 -2.69 15.35
CA GLU A 159 -3.66 -1.67 14.90
C GLU A 159 -2.50 -2.27 14.10
N SER A 160 -1.96 -3.41 14.54
CA SER A 160 -0.88 -4.11 13.81
C SER A 160 -1.32 -4.64 12.44
N HIS A 161 -2.63 -4.77 12.21
CA HIS A 161 -3.20 -5.15 10.91
C HIS A 161 -3.79 -3.94 10.15
N GLY A 162 -3.41 -2.71 10.53
CA GLY A 162 -3.78 -1.49 9.82
C GLY A 162 -5.19 -0.97 10.11
N GLY A 163 -5.92 -1.57 11.05
CA GLY A 163 -7.19 -1.04 11.55
C GLY A 163 -7.00 0.10 12.55
N VAL A 164 -8.10 0.69 13.00
CA VAL A 164 -8.17 1.67 14.08
C VAL A 164 -8.99 1.05 15.20
N ALA A 165 -8.37 0.86 16.37
CA ALA A 165 -9.05 0.35 17.55
C ALA A 165 -9.81 1.48 18.26
N ILE A 166 -11.06 1.22 18.66
CA ILE A 166 -11.87 2.11 19.48
C ILE A 166 -12.19 1.37 20.77
N ASP A 167 -11.45 1.66 21.84
CA ASP A 167 -11.69 1.06 23.15
C ASP A 167 -12.91 1.71 23.82
N LEU A 168 -13.94 0.92 24.09
CA LEU A 168 -15.14 1.34 24.81
C LEU A 168 -15.02 1.11 26.32
N GLY A 169 -13.95 0.48 26.77
CA GLY A 169 -13.72 0.14 28.17
C GLY A 169 -14.42 -1.15 28.60
N ILE A 170 -14.73 -1.21 29.91
CA ILE A 170 -15.30 -2.38 30.57
C ILE A 170 -16.76 -2.08 30.93
N ALA A 171 -17.69 -2.84 30.33
CA ALA A 171 -19.07 -2.87 30.78
C ALA A 171 -19.21 -3.75 32.02
N ARG A 172 -20.02 -3.29 32.97
CA ARG A 172 -20.56 -4.14 34.03
C ARG A 172 -21.54 -5.15 33.46
N ASP A 173 -21.78 -6.25 34.18
CA ASP A 173 -22.69 -7.34 33.78
C ASP A 173 -24.18 -6.99 33.95
N GLU A 174 -24.52 -5.75 33.65
CA GLU A 174 -25.86 -5.20 33.68
C GLU A 174 -26.23 -4.56 32.34
N ARG A 175 -27.52 -4.68 31.97
CA ARG A 175 -28.02 -4.20 30.68
C ARG A 175 -27.82 -2.71 30.47
N ALA A 176 -27.90 -1.91 31.54
CA ALA A 176 -27.73 -0.46 31.46
C ALA A 176 -26.31 -0.10 31.03
N SER A 177 -25.29 -0.67 31.69
CA SER A 177 -23.88 -0.45 31.36
C SER A 177 -23.55 -0.84 29.90
N LEU A 178 -23.99 -2.04 29.48
CA LEU A 178 -23.81 -2.51 28.11
C LEU A 178 -24.46 -1.58 27.07
N ARG A 179 -25.70 -1.14 27.30
CA ARG A 179 -26.40 -0.22 26.38
C ARG A 179 -25.69 1.11 26.28
N THR A 180 -25.24 1.68 27.41
CA THR A 180 -24.54 2.97 27.42
C THR A 180 -23.29 2.89 26.54
N LEU A 181 -22.43 1.89 26.76
CA LEU A 181 -21.17 1.77 26.01
C LEU A 181 -21.38 1.41 24.55
N VAL A 182 -22.31 0.51 24.24
CA VAL A 182 -22.63 0.18 22.84
C VAL A 182 -23.27 1.36 22.11
N SER A 183 -24.13 2.14 22.79
CA SER A 183 -24.74 3.34 22.20
C SER A 183 -23.74 4.45 21.92
N ALA A 184 -22.57 4.44 22.58
CA ALA A 184 -21.49 5.37 22.32
C ALA A 184 -20.71 5.03 21.04
N VAL A 185 -20.89 3.84 20.47
CA VAL A 185 -20.22 3.44 19.22
C VAL A 185 -20.75 4.30 18.07
N ARG A 186 -19.85 5.05 17.45
CA ARG A 186 -20.09 5.81 16.22
C ARG A 186 -18.95 5.52 15.25
N GLY A 187 -19.28 5.30 13.98
CA GLY A 187 -18.27 5.15 12.92
C GLY A 187 -17.55 3.80 12.84
N ALA A 188 -17.69 2.92 13.84
CA ALA A 188 -17.10 1.58 13.79
C ALA A 188 -17.82 0.65 12.79
N GLU A 189 -17.07 -0.22 12.11
CA GLU A 189 -17.61 -1.26 11.22
C GLU A 189 -17.82 -2.60 11.92
N LEU A 190 -17.09 -2.80 13.00
CA LEU A 190 -17.00 -4.05 13.73
C LEU A 190 -17.02 -3.76 15.23
N LEU A 191 -17.79 -4.54 15.98
CA LEU A 191 -17.77 -4.55 17.43
C LEU A 191 -17.23 -5.91 17.88
N LEU A 192 -16.12 -5.87 18.61
CA LEU A 192 -15.51 -7.00 19.29
C LEU A 192 -15.87 -6.93 20.77
N THR A 193 -16.46 -8.00 21.29
CA THR A 193 -16.71 -8.12 22.73
C THR A 193 -15.78 -9.16 23.33
N SER A 194 -15.14 -8.83 24.44
CA SER A 194 -14.30 -9.76 25.22
C SER A 194 -14.83 -9.90 26.64
N GLY A 195 -15.23 -11.10 27.03
CA GLY A 195 -15.77 -11.36 28.35
C GLY A 195 -16.37 -12.75 28.47
N GLY A 196 -16.89 -13.05 29.66
CA GLY A 196 -17.48 -14.34 30.02
C GLY A 196 -18.95 -14.50 29.60
N VAL A 197 -19.75 -15.03 30.54
CA VAL A 197 -21.14 -15.48 30.35
C VAL A 197 -22.08 -14.33 29.93
N SER A 198 -21.72 -13.10 30.28
CA SER A 198 -22.44 -11.83 30.08
C SER A 198 -22.56 -11.39 28.61
N ALA A 199 -21.72 -11.90 27.71
CA ALA A 199 -21.98 -11.75 26.28
C ALA A 199 -23.31 -12.42 25.84
N ARG A 200 -23.88 -13.33 26.64
CA ARG A 200 -25.23 -13.90 26.43
C ARG A 200 -26.36 -12.92 26.77
N LEU A 201 -26.11 -11.91 27.61
CA LEU A 201 -27.08 -10.85 27.92
C LEU A 201 -27.32 -9.94 26.71
N LEU A 202 -26.33 -9.77 25.83
CA LEU A 202 -26.44 -9.10 24.53
C LEU A 202 -27.28 -9.88 23.51
N GLU A 203 -27.55 -11.17 23.76
CA GLU A 203 -28.44 -12.02 22.97
C GLU A 203 -29.83 -12.20 23.63
N GLY A 204 -30.11 -11.50 24.73
CA GLY A 204 -31.34 -11.65 25.51
C GLY A 204 -31.54 -13.02 26.19
N ARG A 205 -30.49 -13.84 26.32
CA ARG A 205 -30.55 -15.10 27.08
C ARG A 205 -30.06 -14.87 28.51
N GLY A 206 -31.00 -14.60 29.42
CA GLY A 206 -30.73 -14.66 30.86
C GLY A 206 -30.27 -16.07 31.26
N ALA A 207 -29.69 -16.20 32.47
CA ALA A 207 -29.23 -17.47 33.05
C ALA A 207 -30.34 -18.55 33.15
N THR A 208 -31.60 -18.20 32.87
CA THR A 208 -32.79 -19.03 32.94
C THR A 208 -33.42 -19.26 31.55
N GLY A 209 -32.72 -19.94 30.64
CA GLY A 209 -33.31 -20.78 29.58
C GLY A 209 -34.41 -20.22 28.65
N LYS A 210 -34.72 -18.91 28.67
CA LYS A 210 -35.72 -18.28 27.81
C LYS A 210 -35.02 -17.30 26.88
N THR A 211 -35.18 -17.56 25.59
CA THR A 211 -34.72 -16.72 24.48
C THR A 211 -35.54 -15.44 24.43
N ALA A 212 -34.99 -14.30 24.88
CA ALA A 212 -35.43 -13.02 24.36
C ALA A 212 -34.58 -12.71 23.12
N ASP A 213 -35.20 -12.62 21.95
CA ASP A 213 -34.54 -12.24 20.71
C ASP A 213 -34.39 -10.70 20.68
N GLU A 214 -33.46 -10.17 21.49
CA GLU A 214 -33.13 -8.74 21.48
C GLU A 214 -31.83 -8.53 20.70
N ARG A 215 -31.98 -8.09 19.45
CA ARG A 215 -30.88 -7.62 18.60
C ARG A 215 -30.45 -6.23 19.08
N ILE A 216 -29.14 -5.98 19.13
CA ILE A 216 -28.63 -4.61 19.27
C ILE A 216 -29.08 -3.84 18.02
N PRO A 217 -29.84 -2.74 18.13
CA PRO A 217 -30.26 -1.96 16.97
C PRO A 217 -29.04 -1.54 16.13
N GLY A 218 -29.01 -1.93 14.86
CA GLY A 218 -27.93 -1.62 13.91
C GLY A 218 -26.78 -2.63 13.81
N TRP A 219 -26.75 -3.69 14.63
CA TRP A 219 -25.68 -4.70 14.63
C TRP A 219 -26.21 -6.12 14.47
N ARG A 220 -25.56 -6.93 13.61
CA ARG A 220 -25.83 -8.37 13.46
C ARG A 220 -24.68 -9.19 14.02
N ALA A 221 -25.01 -10.22 14.81
CA ALA A 221 -24.03 -11.20 15.27
C ALA A 221 -23.42 -11.95 14.07
N GLY A 222 -22.09 -11.98 13.99
CA GLY A 222 -21.32 -12.81 13.08
C GLY A 222 -21.04 -14.20 13.68
N ASP A 223 -20.43 -15.06 12.87
CA ASP A 223 -20.26 -16.49 13.17
C ASP A 223 -19.48 -16.77 14.47
N ARG A 224 -19.85 -17.85 15.18
CA ARG A 224 -19.27 -18.23 16.48
C ARG A 224 -17.92 -18.92 16.30
N SER A 225 -16.81 -18.23 16.54
CA SER A 225 -15.54 -18.91 16.85
C SER A 225 -15.39 -19.11 18.36
N ALA A 226 -16.23 -19.96 18.95
CA ALA A 226 -16.00 -20.43 20.31
C ALA A 226 -14.87 -21.48 20.32
N ARG A 227 -13.62 -21.04 20.13
CA ARG A 227 -12.45 -21.80 20.58
C ARG A 227 -11.89 -21.06 21.79
N GLN A 228 -11.68 -21.78 22.89
CA GLN A 228 -10.79 -21.33 23.96
C GLN A 228 -9.42 -21.06 23.32
N SER A 229 -9.14 -19.81 22.98
CA SER A 229 -7.84 -19.39 22.47
C SER A 229 -7.14 -18.62 23.57
N ARG A 230 -5.98 -19.14 24.02
CA ARG A 230 -5.05 -18.38 24.85
C ARG A 230 -4.45 -17.26 23.99
N LEU A 231 -4.83 -16.02 24.25
CA LEU A 231 -4.13 -14.83 23.78
C LEU A 231 -3.33 -14.30 24.98
N GLY A 232 -2.06 -14.72 25.08
CA GLY A 232 -1.18 -14.40 26.23
C GLY A 232 -1.49 -15.18 27.51
N HIS A 233 -0.91 -14.73 28.63
CA HIS A 233 -1.03 -15.36 29.97
C HIS A 233 -2.42 -15.22 30.62
N GLY A 234 -3.45 -14.74 29.90
CA GLY A 234 -4.83 -14.59 30.38
C GLY A 234 -5.79 -15.61 29.77
N ARG A 235 -6.79 -16.05 30.53
CA ARG A 235 -7.87 -16.92 30.02
C ARG A 235 -8.94 -16.06 29.33
N CYS A 236 -9.01 -16.10 28.00
CA CYS A 236 -10.13 -15.55 27.23
C CYS A 236 -11.22 -16.62 27.05
N HIS A 237 -12.43 -16.37 27.57
CA HIS A 237 -13.54 -17.33 27.52
C HIS A 237 -14.35 -17.24 26.22
N SER A 238 -14.44 -16.06 25.60
CA SER A 238 -14.97 -15.89 24.24
C SER A 238 -14.60 -14.53 23.65
N VAL A 239 -14.35 -14.49 22.34
CA VAL A 239 -14.37 -13.25 21.52
C VAL A 239 -15.56 -13.37 20.59
N ARG A 240 -16.42 -12.34 20.55
CA ARG A 240 -17.53 -12.30 19.60
C ARG A 240 -17.39 -11.12 18.66
N ILE A 241 -17.88 -11.31 17.45
CA ILE A 241 -17.79 -10.37 16.35
C ILE A 241 -19.20 -10.00 15.93
N ALA A 242 -19.56 -8.73 16.01
CA ALA A 242 -20.79 -8.19 15.43
C ALA A 242 -20.45 -7.18 14.35
N GLY A 243 -21.09 -7.28 13.19
CA GLY A 243 -20.94 -6.33 12.07
C GLY A 243 -22.11 -5.37 11.99
N VAL A 244 -21.88 -4.16 11.48
CA VAL A 244 -22.95 -3.18 11.20
C VAL A 244 -23.81 -3.64 10.01
N GLU A 245 -25.13 -3.49 10.10
CA GLU A 245 -26.01 -3.63 8.94
C GLU A 245 -25.71 -2.54 7.90
N ARG A 246 -25.23 -2.95 6.71
CA ARG A 246 -25.12 -2.04 5.56
C ARG A 246 -26.19 -2.38 4.52
N PRO A 247 -26.89 -1.39 3.94
CA PRO A 247 -27.62 -1.63 2.70
C PRO A 247 -26.62 -2.06 1.61
N ALA A 248 -27.07 -2.90 0.67
CA ALA A 248 -26.25 -3.45 -0.41
C ALA A 248 -25.43 -2.34 -1.07
N ARG A 249 -24.10 -2.47 -1.08
CA ARG A 249 -23.22 -1.49 -1.73
C ARG A 249 -23.58 -1.44 -3.22
N ALA A 250 -24.04 -0.27 -3.69
CA ALA A 250 -24.05 0.04 -5.10
C ALA A 250 -22.61 -0.08 -5.63
N THR A 251 -22.41 -0.97 -6.57
CA THR A 251 -21.19 -1.10 -7.37
C THR A 251 -21.05 0.18 -8.20
N SER A 252 -20.32 1.17 -7.68
CA SER A 252 -19.85 2.27 -8.52
C SER A 252 -18.78 1.72 -9.47
N ARG A 253 -19.21 1.34 -10.67
CA ARG A 253 -18.32 1.30 -11.84
C ARG A 253 -17.79 2.71 -12.03
N ILE A 254 -16.51 2.92 -11.74
CA ILE A 254 -15.82 4.12 -12.20
C ILE A 254 -15.26 3.75 -13.57
N GLY A 255 -15.87 4.33 -14.59
CA GLY A 255 -15.48 4.20 -15.99
C GLY A 255 -14.46 5.25 -16.41
N SER A 256 -13.77 4.88 -17.51
CA SER A 256 -12.90 5.63 -18.42
C SER A 256 -11.75 6.44 -17.81
#